data_AF-A0A533Y6I0-F1
#
_entry.id   AF-A0A533Y6I0-F1
#
_cell.length_a   1.000
_cell.length_b   1.000
_cell.length_c   1.000
_cell.angle_alpha   90.00
_cell.angle_beta   90.00
_cell.angle_gamma   90.00
#
_symmetry.space_group_name_H-M   'P 1'
#
loop_
_entity.id
_entity.type
_entity.pdbx_description
1 polymer ?
#
loop_
_entity_poly.entity_id
_entity_poly.type
_entity_poly.pdbx_seq_one_letter_code
_entity_poly.pdbx_strand_id
1 'polypeptide(L)'
;MMSSMLWALTIVMTVFLNTQAEASQGPGSTRMNARLGVVVEGPFDMTCTFLGRSKKVVIVYRRLSKEIWEPKLSCNDGAGSQIDRHVPVDGRDPGLMITGWYDDGQGWKQCNLKGWRNDPKGKSLSCQTPGGGTMTVTCTKGRCAKP
;
A
#
# COMPACT_ATOMS: atom_id res chain seq x y z
N MET A 1 26.62 -38.07 7.42
CA MET A 1 26.66 -36.59 7.37
C MET A 1 25.96 -36.09 6.10
N MET A 2 24.62 -36.11 6.02
CA MET A 2 23.85 -35.62 4.85
C MET A 2 22.41 -35.26 5.29
N SER A 3 22.25 -34.47 6.36
CA SER A 3 20.90 -34.16 6.88
C SER A 3 20.71 -32.69 7.29
N SER A 4 21.78 -31.91 7.49
CA SER A 4 21.65 -30.50 7.90
C SER A 4 21.49 -29.51 6.74
N MET A 5 21.88 -29.86 5.51
CA MET A 5 21.81 -28.94 4.37
C MET A 5 20.42 -28.84 3.72
N LEU A 6 19.57 -29.87 3.84
CA LEU A 6 18.23 -29.84 3.22
C LEU A 6 17.29 -28.87 3.94
N TRP A 7 17.37 -28.79 5.28
CA TRP A 7 16.52 -27.91 6.08
C TRP A 7 16.85 -26.42 5.90
N ALA A 8 18.14 -26.09 5.73
CA ALA A 8 18.57 -24.72 5.49
C ALA A 8 18.05 -24.17 4.14
N LEU A 9 17.98 -25.02 3.12
CA LEU A 9 17.46 -24.61 1.80
C LEU A 9 15.95 -24.36 1.82
N THR A 10 15.20 -25.12 2.63
CA THR A 10 13.72 -24.97 2.70
C THR A 10 13.34 -23.65 3.36
N ILE A 11 14.03 -23.27 4.45
CA ILE A 11 13.73 -22.05 5.21
C ILE A 11 13.99 -20.80 4.36
N VAL A 12 15.11 -20.79 3.62
CA VAL A 12 15.47 -19.67 2.73
C VAL A 12 14.42 -19.51 1.62
N MET A 13 13.98 -20.60 1.00
CA MET A 13 12.92 -20.55 -0.03
C MET A 13 11.60 -20.00 0.50
N THR A 14 11.16 -20.39 1.70
CA THR A 14 9.92 -19.82 2.30
C THR A 14 10.01 -18.33 2.62
N VAL A 15 11.18 -17.82 3.05
CA VAL A 15 11.33 -16.39 3.36
C VAL A 15 11.31 -15.54 2.08
N PHE A 16 11.96 -16.01 1.00
CA PHE A 16 11.95 -15.32 -0.29
C PHE A 16 10.59 -15.43 -1.02
N LEU A 17 9.86 -16.54 -0.85
CA LEU A 17 8.51 -16.71 -1.40
C LEU A 17 7.48 -15.84 -0.66
N ASN A 18 7.56 -15.72 0.67
CA ASN A 18 6.62 -14.90 1.44
C ASN A 18 6.80 -13.40 1.18
N THR A 19 8.03 -12.94 0.93
CA THR A 19 8.29 -11.54 0.57
C THR A 19 7.87 -11.20 -0.86
N GLN A 20 7.87 -12.16 -1.79
CA GLN A 20 7.30 -11.97 -3.13
C GLN A 20 5.77 -12.08 -3.17
N ALA A 21 5.17 -12.88 -2.28
CA ALA A 21 3.72 -13.11 -2.26
C ALA A 21 2.90 -11.88 -1.85
N GLU A 22 3.40 -11.02 -0.94
CA GLU A 22 2.65 -9.82 -0.52
C GLU A 22 2.61 -8.72 -1.61
N ALA A 23 3.53 -8.77 -2.59
CA ALA A 23 3.54 -7.88 -3.74
C ALA A 23 2.68 -8.36 -4.92
N SER A 24 2.12 -9.58 -4.87
CA SER A 24 1.45 -10.21 -6.02
C SER A 24 -0.05 -9.86 -6.17
N GLN A 25 -0.62 -9.02 -5.31
CA GLN A 25 -2.05 -8.66 -5.34
C GLN A 25 -2.31 -7.20 -5.74
N GLY A 26 -1.40 -6.59 -6.48
CA GLY A 26 -1.50 -5.21 -6.90
C GLY A 26 -1.25 -4.99 -8.39
N PRO A 27 -1.06 -3.73 -8.81
CA PRO A 27 -0.96 -3.31 -10.20
C PRO A 27 0.19 -3.93 -10.99
N GLY A 28 1.14 -4.62 -10.35
CA GLY A 28 2.27 -5.25 -11.01
C GLY A 28 3.08 -4.23 -11.83
N SER A 29 3.21 -4.47 -13.14
CA SER A 29 3.89 -3.59 -14.09
C SER A 29 3.06 -2.37 -14.54
N THR A 30 1.80 -2.24 -14.09
CA THR A 30 0.95 -1.11 -14.45
C THR A 30 1.57 0.20 -13.97
N ARG A 31 1.74 1.14 -14.90
CA ARG A 31 2.42 2.42 -14.62
C ARG A 31 1.61 3.28 -13.64
N MET A 32 2.25 3.68 -12.55
CA MET A 32 1.72 4.65 -11.60
C MET A 32 1.65 6.06 -12.21
N ASN A 33 0.49 6.72 -12.11
CA ASN A 33 0.31 8.15 -12.33
C ASN A 33 0.42 8.90 -10.98
N ALA A 34 1.55 9.56 -10.78
CA ALA A 34 1.85 10.31 -9.56
C ALA A 34 0.83 11.42 -9.22
N ARG A 35 0.06 11.93 -10.20
CA ARG A 35 -0.96 12.97 -9.98
C ARG A 35 -2.20 12.47 -9.24
N LEU A 36 -2.39 11.15 -9.16
CA LEU A 36 -3.50 10.52 -8.46
C LEU A 36 -3.12 10.04 -7.05
N GLY A 37 -1.83 10.06 -6.71
CA GLY A 37 -1.32 9.78 -5.38
C GLY A 37 -1.32 11.00 -4.47
N VAL A 38 -1.16 10.75 -3.18
CA VAL A 38 -1.02 11.79 -2.14
C VAL A 38 0.37 11.66 -1.53
N VAL A 39 1.15 12.73 -1.62
CA VAL A 39 2.46 12.81 -0.96
C VAL A 39 2.25 13.05 0.53
N VAL A 40 3.01 12.33 1.36
CA VAL A 40 2.99 12.42 2.81
C VAL A 40 4.40 12.42 3.36
N GLU A 41 4.53 12.98 4.57
CA GLU A 41 5.73 12.87 5.38
C GLU A 41 5.59 11.70 6.36
N GLY A 42 6.71 11.21 6.89
CA GLY A 42 6.71 10.13 7.89
C GLY A 42 7.51 10.46 9.14
N PRO A 43 7.60 9.51 10.10
CA PRO A 43 6.91 8.21 10.12
C PRO A 43 5.43 8.35 10.51
N PHE A 44 4.62 7.36 10.11
CA PHE A 44 3.19 7.32 10.45
C PHE A 44 2.65 5.90 10.57
N ASP A 45 1.57 5.76 11.34
CA ASP A 45 0.75 4.56 11.37
C ASP A 45 -0.47 4.78 10.47
N MET A 46 -0.85 3.77 9.70
CA MET A 46 -2.05 3.83 8.88
C MET A 46 -2.93 2.59 9.02
N THR A 47 -4.23 2.81 8.87
CA THR A 47 -5.26 1.79 8.77
C THR A 47 -5.90 1.86 7.39
N CYS A 48 -5.80 0.77 6.64
CA CYS A 48 -6.44 0.58 5.35
C CYS A 48 -7.76 -0.18 5.51
N THR A 49 -8.88 0.40 5.09
CA THR A 49 -10.21 -0.23 5.14
C THR A 49 -10.75 -0.43 3.73
N PHE A 50 -11.28 -1.62 3.45
CA PHE A 50 -11.83 -2.00 2.15
C PHE A 50 -13.27 -2.49 2.29
N LEU A 51 -14.16 -1.97 1.43
CA LEU A 51 -15.58 -2.35 1.37
C LEU A 51 -16.00 -2.68 -0.07
N GLY A 52 -16.95 -3.60 -0.23
CA GLY A 52 -17.47 -4.03 -1.54
C GLY A 52 -16.56 -5.02 -2.26
N ARG A 53 -17.08 -5.60 -3.37
CA ARG A 53 -16.56 -6.84 -3.98
C ARG A 53 -15.38 -6.68 -4.97
N SER A 54 -15.04 -5.47 -5.40
CA SER A 54 -13.89 -5.26 -6.30
C SER A 54 -12.56 -5.51 -5.58
N LYS A 55 -11.54 -6.06 -6.25
CA LYS A 55 -10.20 -6.15 -5.64
C LYS A 55 -9.63 -4.76 -5.47
N LYS A 56 -9.03 -4.48 -4.31
CA LYS A 56 -8.48 -3.17 -3.97
C LYS A 56 -7.14 -3.30 -3.27
N VAL A 57 -6.22 -2.40 -3.57
CA VAL A 57 -4.94 -2.30 -2.88
C VAL A 57 -4.56 -0.83 -2.65
N VAL A 58 -3.99 -0.56 -1.49
CA VAL A 58 -3.29 0.68 -1.18
C VAL A 58 -1.80 0.39 -1.23
N ILE A 59 -1.03 1.23 -1.90
CA ILE A 59 0.42 1.08 -2.00
C ILE A 59 1.08 2.37 -1.56
N VAL A 60 2.05 2.23 -0.65
CA VAL A 60 2.96 3.29 -0.23
C VAL A 60 4.24 3.15 -1.03
N TYR A 61 4.58 4.21 -1.76
CA TYR A 61 5.82 4.32 -2.51
C TYR A 61 6.81 5.22 -1.79
N ARG A 62 8.09 4.89 -1.88
CA ARG A 62 9.21 5.77 -1.54
C ARG A 62 9.70 6.46 -2.79
N ARG A 63 10.00 7.74 -2.68
CA ARG A 63 10.69 8.48 -3.73
C ARG A 63 12.16 8.10 -3.80
N LEU A 64 12.61 7.56 -4.93
CA LEU A 64 14.03 7.32 -5.21
C LEU A 64 14.68 8.50 -5.92
N SER A 65 13.93 9.19 -6.79
CA SER A 65 14.37 10.39 -7.50
C SER A 65 13.20 11.32 -7.81
N LYS A 66 13.41 12.40 -8.57
CA LYS A 66 12.34 13.34 -8.91
C LYS A 66 11.13 12.64 -9.54
N GLU A 67 11.38 11.60 -10.34
CA GLU A 67 10.39 10.92 -11.18
C GLU A 67 10.23 9.43 -10.85
N ILE A 68 11.16 8.85 -10.08
CA ILE A 68 11.17 7.42 -9.78
C ILE A 68 10.60 7.17 -8.38
N TRP A 69 9.62 6.28 -8.33
CA TRP A 69 8.93 5.84 -7.13
C TRP A 69 9.03 4.32 -7.03
N GLU A 70 9.41 3.83 -5.86
CA GLU A 70 9.56 2.41 -5.57
C GLU A 70 8.50 1.96 -4.55
N PRO A 71 7.75 0.88 -4.80
CA PRO A 71 6.78 0.36 -3.84
C PRO A 71 7.51 -0.14 -2.60
N LYS A 72 7.05 0.28 -1.41
CA LYS A 72 7.63 -0.15 -0.12
C LYS A 72 6.69 -1.02 0.69
N LEU A 73 5.40 -0.69 0.67
CA LEU A 73 4.41 -1.35 1.51
C LEU A 73 3.05 -1.37 0.82
N SER A 74 2.26 -2.40 1.08
CA SER A 74 0.90 -2.53 0.57
C SER A 74 -0.11 -2.96 1.65
N CYS A 75 -1.36 -2.56 1.44
CA CYS A 75 -2.55 -3.11 2.07
C CYS A 75 -3.45 -3.64 0.96
N ASN A 76 -3.79 -4.93 0.93
CA ASN A 76 -4.75 -5.51 -0.03
C ASN A 76 -5.93 -6.14 0.71
N ASP A 77 -7.06 -6.32 0.04
CA ASP A 77 -8.28 -6.86 0.65
C ASP A 77 -8.25 -8.39 0.91
N GLY A 78 -7.13 -9.07 0.67
CA GLY A 78 -6.99 -10.53 0.84
C GLY A 78 -6.96 -11.03 2.29
N ALA A 79 -6.76 -10.16 3.29
CA ALA A 79 -6.53 -10.54 4.69
C ALA A 79 -7.55 -9.98 5.71
N GLY A 80 -8.54 -9.21 5.28
CA GLY A 80 -9.53 -8.58 6.16
C GLY A 80 -10.03 -7.26 5.61
N SER A 81 -11.21 -6.83 6.05
CA SER A 81 -11.79 -5.53 5.68
C SER A 81 -11.00 -4.34 6.24
N GLN A 82 -10.08 -4.58 7.18
CA GLN A 82 -9.25 -3.56 7.81
C GLN A 82 -7.84 -4.11 8.07
N ILE A 83 -6.80 -3.34 7.70
CA ILE A 83 -5.39 -3.72 7.82
C ILE A 83 -4.60 -2.55 8.39
N ASP A 84 -3.89 -2.78 9.49
CA ASP A 84 -3.03 -1.79 10.13
C ASP A 84 -1.57 -1.98 9.70
N ARG A 85 -0.88 -0.88 9.42
CA ARG A 85 0.52 -0.87 8.98
C ARG A 85 1.28 0.27 9.64
N HIS A 86 2.49 -0.04 10.11
CA HIS A 86 3.47 0.98 10.49
C HIS A 86 4.32 1.32 9.26
N VAL A 87 4.46 2.62 8.96
CA VAL A 87 5.33 3.11 7.88
C VAL A 87 6.56 3.74 8.52
N PRO A 88 7.72 3.04 8.49
CA PRO A 88 8.95 3.58 9.05
C PRO A 88 9.48 4.71 8.16
N VAL A 89 10.32 5.57 8.76
CA VAL A 89 11.16 6.49 8.01
C VAL A 89 12.60 6.01 8.08
N ASP A 90 13.17 5.68 6.92
CA ASP A 90 14.61 5.67 6.77
C ASP A 90 15.06 7.14 6.84
N GLY A 91 16.03 7.46 7.71
CA GLY A 91 16.37 8.82 8.17
C GLY A 91 16.77 9.88 7.11
N ARG A 92 16.52 9.65 5.82
CA ARG A 92 16.68 10.57 4.69
C ARG A 92 15.60 10.45 3.60
N ASP A 93 14.42 9.86 3.88
CA ASP A 93 13.44 9.59 2.82
C ASP A 93 12.71 10.83 2.28
N PRO A 94 12.86 11.18 0.98
CA PRO A 94 12.52 12.50 0.43
C PRO A 94 11.04 12.64 0.01
N GLY A 95 10.15 11.89 0.63
CA GLY A 95 8.70 11.91 0.36
C GLY A 95 8.15 10.51 0.12
N LEU A 96 7.06 10.21 0.81
CA LEU A 96 6.29 8.99 0.63
C LEU A 96 5.05 9.34 -0.19
N MET A 97 4.57 8.42 -1.02
CA MET A 97 3.34 8.60 -1.79
C MET A 97 2.38 7.45 -1.53
N ILE A 98 1.18 7.80 -1.08
CA ILE A 98 0.07 6.85 -0.91
C ILE A 98 -0.74 6.86 -2.20
N THR A 99 -0.99 5.67 -2.73
CA THR A 99 -1.86 5.46 -3.90
C THR A 99 -2.91 4.41 -3.59
N GLY A 100 -4.06 4.52 -4.26
CA GLY A 100 -5.14 3.54 -4.21
C GLY A 100 -5.35 2.93 -5.58
N TRP A 101 -5.67 1.65 -5.61
CA TRP A 101 -5.84 0.89 -6.84
C TRP A 101 -7.02 -0.06 -6.72
N TYR A 102 -7.67 -0.32 -7.84
CA TYR A 102 -8.75 -1.29 -7.94
C TYR A 102 -8.65 -2.07 -9.25
N ASP A 103 -9.21 -3.27 -9.26
CA ASP A 103 -9.41 -4.08 -10.45
C ASP A 103 -10.92 -4.26 -10.70
N ASP A 104 -11.37 -3.88 -11.89
CA ASP A 104 -12.75 -4.03 -12.34
C ASP A 104 -12.96 -5.18 -13.35
N GLY A 105 -11.99 -6.10 -13.43
CA GLY A 105 -12.00 -7.25 -14.34
C GLY A 105 -11.37 -6.98 -15.70
N GLN A 106 -11.04 -5.71 -16.00
CA GLN A 106 -10.26 -5.33 -17.19
C GLN A 106 -8.80 -5.02 -16.87
N GLY A 107 -8.40 -5.15 -15.61
CA GLY A 107 -7.07 -4.86 -15.11
C GLY A 107 -7.05 -3.72 -14.09
N TRP A 108 -5.86 -3.50 -13.54
CA TRP A 108 -5.66 -2.54 -12.46
C TRP A 108 -5.75 -1.09 -12.93
N LYS A 109 -6.49 -0.30 -12.18
CA LYS A 109 -6.70 1.13 -12.41
C LYS A 109 -6.36 1.89 -11.14
N GLN A 110 -5.77 3.07 -11.29
CA GLN A 110 -5.52 3.96 -10.15
C GLN A 110 -6.80 4.68 -9.74
N CYS A 111 -7.00 4.70 -8.44
CA CYS A 111 -8.03 5.46 -7.79
C CYS A 111 -7.50 6.82 -7.36
N ASN A 112 -8.32 7.85 -7.53
CA ASN A 112 -7.97 9.21 -7.13
C ASN A 112 -8.22 9.41 -5.63
N LEU A 113 -7.20 9.22 -4.80
CA LEU A 113 -7.26 9.36 -3.34
C LEU A 113 -7.28 10.83 -2.88
N LYS A 114 -8.08 11.71 -3.50
CA LYS A 114 -8.16 13.12 -3.11
C LYS A 114 -9.07 13.35 -1.90
N GLY A 115 -8.77 14.41 -1.16
CA GLY A 115 -9.65 14.97 -0.15
C GLY A 115 -9.41 14.39 1.24
N TRP A 116 -8.38 14.90 1.92
CA TRP A 116 -8.19 14.67 3.34
C TRP A 116 -9.49 14.98 4.10
N ARG A 117 -10.02 13.99 4.80
CA ARG A 117 -11.16 14.15 5.71
C ARG A 117 -10.68 13.99 7.13
N ASN A 118 -11.28 14.73 8.04
CA ASN A 118 -11.11 14.50 9.46
C ASN A 118 -12.09 13.40 9.86
N ASP A 119 -11.58 12.23 10.21
CA ASP A 119 -12.36 11.14 10.79
C ASP A 119 -12.08 11.03 12.29
N PRO A 120 -12.99 10.42 13.09
CA PRO A 120 -12.76 10.24 14.53
C PRO A 120 -11.47 9.49 14.88
N LYS A 121 -10.97 8.66 13.96
CA LYS A 121 -9.77 7.84 14.14
C LYS A 121 -8.48 8.48 13.61
N GLY A 122 -8.56 9.64 12.95
CA GLY A 122 -7.42 10.30 12.32
C GLY A 122 -7.77 11.02 11.03
N LYS A 123 -6.75 11.40 10.25
CA LYS A 123 -6.98 11.98 8.92
C LYS A 123 -7.08 10.89 7.89
N SER A 124 -8.10 10.92 7.04
CA SER A 124 -8.31 9.88 6.03
C SER A 124 -8.29 10.38 4.60
N LEU A 125 -7.90 9.47 3.72
CA LEU A 125 -8.06 9.54 2.28
C LEU A 125 -9.00 8.41 1.88
N SER A 126 -9.90 8.66 0.93
CA SER A 126 -10.78 7.61 0.44
C SER A 126 -11.01 7.77 -1.04
N CYS A 127 -11.41 6.69 -1.67
CA CYS A 127 -11.98 6.76 -3.00
C CYS A 127 -13.01 5.65 -3.20
N GLN A 128 -13.93 5.92 -4.11
CA GLN A 128 -14.96 4.98 -4.52
C GLN A 128 -14.61 4.44 -5.91
N THR A 129 -14.66 3.13 -6.05
CA THR A 129 -14.50 2.43 -7.32
C THR A 129 -15.82 2.50 -8.10
N PRO A 130 -15.81 2.52 -9.44
CA PRO A 130 -17.02 2.57 -10.26
C PRO A 130 -18.04 1.45 -9.94
N GLY A 131 -17.55 0.27 -9.53
CA GLY A 131 -18.38 -0.87 -9.11
C GLY A 131 -18.95 -0.78 -7.68
N GLY A 132 -18.89 0.38 -7.03
CA GLY A 132 -19.50 0.61 -5.71
C GLY A 132 -18.66 0.16 -4.51
N GLY A 133 -17.45 -0.38 -4.73
CA GLY A 133 -16.51 -0.64 -3.65
C GLY A 133 -15.78 0.62 -3.18
N THR A 134 -15.36 0.66 -1.92
CA THR A 134 -14.66 1.79 -1.32
C THR A 134 -13.34 1.33 -0.72
N MET A 135 -12.32 2.17 -0.82
CA MET A 135 -11.08 2.05 -0.04
C MET A 135 -10.88 3.31 0.79
N THR A 136 -10.37 3.15 2.01
CA THR A 136 -10.06 4.25 2.92
C THR A 136 -8.71 4.00 3.55
N VAL A 137 -7.88 5.03 3.61
CA VAL A 137 -6.58 5.04 4.30
C VAL A 137 -6.68 6.07 5.40
N THR A 138 -6.59 5.64 6.65
CA THR A 138 -6.63 6.52 7.82
C THR A 138 -5.24 6.60 8.42
N CYS A 139 -4.67 7.79 8.49
CA CYS A 139 -3.44 8.05 9.23
C CYS A 139 -3.79 8.21 10.72
N THR A 140 -3.42 7.22 11.53
CA THR A 140 -3.84 7.10 12.95
C THR A 140 -2.80 7.68 13.91
N LYS A 141 -1.53 7.71 13.52
CA LYS A 141 -0.43 8.38 14.26
C LYS A 141 0.60 8.95 13.31
N GLY A 142 1.38 9.93 13.77
CA GLY A 142 2.45 10.53 12.99
C GLY A 142 1.97 11.63 12.05
N ARG A 143 2.90 12.14 11.22
CA ARG A 143 2.66 13.31 10.36
C ARG A 143 2.33 12.89 8.94
N CYS A 144 1.09 12.45 8.69
CA CYS A 144 0.50 12.66 7.36
C CYS A 144 0.13 14.15 7.21
N ALA A 145 1.13 15.01 7.30
CA ALA A 145 0.97 16.43 7.52
C ALA A 145 0.61 17.14 6.21
N LYS A 146 -0.69 17.17 5.90
CA LYS A 146 -1.31 18.01 4.85
C LYS A 146 -0.82 17.68 3.42
N PRO A 147 -1.62 18.01 2.38
CA PRO A 147 -1.16 17.91 0.99
C PRO A 147 0.07 18.77 0.72
#